data_AF-A0A2P4SRX3-F1
#
_entry.id   AF-A0A2P4SRX3-F1
#
_cell.length_a   1.000
_cell.length_b   1.000
_cell.length_c   1.000
_cell.angle_alpha   90.00
_cell.angle_beta   90.00
_cell.angle_gamma   90.00
#
_symmetry.space_group_name_H-M   'P 1'
#
loop_
_entity.id
_entity.type
_entity.pdbx_description
1 polymer ?
#
loop_
_entity_poly.entity_id
_entity_poly.type
_entity_poly.pdbx_seq_one_letter_code
_entity_poly.pdbx_strand_id
1 'polypeptide(L)'
;MCAAVTNNRSPNTTLQVHGLCLSLGYFLFDLCWCVYFQTEGALMLAHHLVSIVGIAASLALGESAAEVNAVIFGSEITNPLLQARWFLKEMGCYHSLAGDVVDFFFVVLFTGVRIGVGAWLMYCELASPKPRWYIKLGGVIMYAVSWVFMVSICRFARRKSMKKYHAWRSQRGEELSLRTNGHLKSH
;
A
#
# COMPACT_ATOMS: atom_id res chain seq x y z
N MET A 1 -1.02 -21.10 -5.96
CA MET A 1 -0.54 -20.24 -4.86
C MET A 1 -0.96 -20.79 -3.50
N CYS A 2 -2.24 -20.98 -3.20
CA CYS A 2 -2.68 -21.66 -1.95
C CYS A 2 -2.08 -23.08 -1.84
N ALA A 3 -2.10 -23.88 -2.91
CA ALA A 3 -1.41 -25.18 -2.98
C ALA A 3 0.13 -25.11 -2.89
N ALA A 4 0.74 -23.96 -3.21
CA ALA A 4 2.18 -23.73 -3.08
C ALA A 4 2.54 -23.30 -1.65
N VAL A 5 1.68 -22.54 -0.98
CA VAL A 5 1.74 -22.17 0.44
C VAL A 5 1.47 -23.39 1.32
N THR A 6 0.47 -24.21 0.99
CA THR A 6 0.10 -25.39 1.79
C THR A 6 1.02 -26.60 1.61
N ASN A 7 1.93 -26.63 0.62
CA ASN A 7 2.85 -27.76 0.42
C ASN A 7 4.28 -27.53 0.95
N ASN A 8 4.64 -26.33 1.39
CA ASN A 8 6.05 -25.96 1.50
C ASN A 8 6.67 -26.26 2.88
N ARG A 9 6.72 -27.54 3.27
CA ARG A 9 7.74 -28.04 4.22
C ARG A 9 9.05 -28.41 3.49
N SER A 10 9.22 -27.94 2.26
CA SER A 10 10.49 -28.04 1.56
C SER A 10 11.44 -26.95 2.08
N PRO A 11 12.74 -27.26 2.23
CA PRO A 11 13.74 -26.28 2.61
C PRO A 11 13.69 -25.08 1.65
N ASN A 12 13.95 -23.88 2.19
CA ASN A 12 14.00 -22.66 1.39
C ASN A 12 14.95 -22.85 0.21
N THR A 13 14.49 -22.52 -1.00
CA THR A 13 15.36 -22.56 -2.17
C THR A 13 16.41 -21.46 -2.08
N THR A 14 17.61 -21.70 -2.62
CA THR A 14 18.71 -20.71 -2.61
C THR A 14 18.30 -19.35 -3.20
N LEU A 15 17.42 -19.37 -4.21
CA LEU A 15 16.87 -18.16 -4.83
C LEU A 15 15.95 -17.38 -3.87
N GLN A 16 15.08 -18.07 -3.15
CA GLN A 16 14.20 -17.43 -2.17
C GLN A 16 14.99 -16.82 -1.01
N VAL A 17 16.04 -17.49 -0.55
CA VAL A 17 16.94 -16.96 0.50
C VAL A 17 17.68 -15.72 -0.01
N HIS A 18 18.22 -15.75 -1.23
CA HIS A 18 18.85 -14.57 -1.83
C HIS A 18 17.87 -13.39 -1.95
N GLY A 19 16.65 -13.65 -2.41
CA GLY A 19 15.59 -12.64 -2.48
C GLY A 19 15.28 -12.02 -1.11
N LEU A 20 15.21 -12.84 -0.06
CA LEU A 20 15.01 -12.36 1.30
C LEU A 20 16.21 -11.56 1.84
N CYS A 21 17.45 -11.99 1.58
CA CYS A 21 18.64 -11.24 1.99
C CYS A 21 18.72 -9.87 1.31
N LEU A 22 18.45 -9.81 0.01
CA LEU A 22 18.39 -8.55 -0.74
C LEU A 22 17.26 -7.66 -0.21
N SER A 23 16.08 -8.22 0.02
CA SER A 23 14.93 -7.50 0.59
C SER A 23 15.25 -6.98 1.99
N LEU A 24 15.90 -7.78 2.84
CA LEU A 24 16.31 -7.37 4.18
C LEU A 24 17.23 -6.15 4.14
N GLY A 25 18.24 -6.17 3.27
CA GLY A 25 19.15 -5.04 3.08
C GLY A 25 18.42 -3.79 2.59
N TYR A 26 17.53 -3.94 1.61
CA TYR A 26 16.69 -2.86 1.11
C TYR A 26 15.80 -2.25 2.20
N PHE A 27 15.05 -3.07 2.94
CA PHE A 27 14.16 -2.58 4.01
C PHE A 27 14.91 -1.92 5.16
N LEU A 28 16.10 -2.41 5.52
CA LEU A 28 16.95 -1.78 6.53
C LEU A 28 17.45 -0.41 6.05
N PHE A 29 17.93 -0.33 4.82
CA PHE A 29 18.36 0.93 4.22
C PHE A 29 17.21 1.94 4.18
N ASP A 30 16.04 1.52 3.70
CA ASP A 30 14.86 2.36 3.57
C ASP A 30 14.33 2.83 4.94
N LEU A 31 14.34 1.96 5.96
CA LEU A 31 14.01 2.34 7.33
C LEU A 31 14.98 3.40 7.87
N CYS A 32 16.28 3.19 7.73
CA CYS A 32 17.30 4.16 8.15
C CYS A 32 17.12 5.50 7.45
N TRP A 33 16.84 5.49 6.15
CA TRP A 33 16.55 6.68 5.37
C TRP A 33 15.31 7.42 5.89
N CYS A 34 14.20 6.70 6.08
CA CYS A 34 12.95 7.26 6.59
C CYS A 34 13.10 7.86 7.99
N VAL A 35 13.87 7.21 8.88
CA VAL A 35 14.16 7.71 10.23
C VAL A 35 15.08 8.93 10.19
N TYR A 36 16.10 8.94 9.34
CA TYR A 36 17.04 10.04 9.26
C TYR A 36 16.41 11.32 8.69
N PHE A 37 15.68 11.20 7.57
CA PHE A 37 15.06 12.34 6.89
C PHE A 37 13.64 12.64 7.34
N GLN A 38 13.04 11.81 8.22
CA GLN A 38 11.67 11.97 8.72
C GLN A 38 10.64 12.14 7.59
N THR A 39 10.87 11.45 6.48
CA THR A 39 10.07 11.59 5.24
C THR A 39 8.69 10.95 5.36
N GLU A 40 8.54 10.01 6.29
CA GLU A 40 7.39 9.11 6.35
C GLU A 40 6.76 9.01 7.74
N GLY A 41 5.46 8.69 7.77
CA GLY A 41 4.69 8.62 9.02
C GLY A 41 4.91 7.32 9.80
N ALA A 42 4.60 7.33 11.11
CA ALA A 42 4.78 6.19 12.01
C ALA A 42 4.19 4.85 11.53
N LEU A 43 3.09 4.87 10.77
CA LEU A 43 2.49 3.67 10.18
C LEU A 43 3.41 2.99 9.16
N MET A 44 4.14 3.77 8.37
CA MET A 44 5.10 3.24 7.40
C MET A 44 6.32 2.67 8.13
N LEU A 45 6.84 3.38 9.13
CA LEU A 45 7.94 2.84 9.96
C LEU A 45 7.54 1.52 10.63
N ALA A 46 6.33 1.42 11.18
CA ALA A 46 5.81 0.18 11.74
C ALA A 46 5.73 -0.95 10.69
N HIS A 47 5.29 -0.63 9.47
CA HIS A 47 5.31 -1.58 8.35
C HIS A 47 6.71 -2.10 8.03
N HIS A 48 7.72 -1.21 7.96
CA HIS A 48 9.11 -1.62 7.73
C HIS A 48 9.65 -2.47 8.87
N LEU A 49 9.40 -2.09 10.12
CA LEU A 49 9.85 -2.86 11.30
C LEU A 49 9.27 -4.27 11.32
N VAL A 50 7.95 -4.41 11.11
CA VAL A 50 7.32 -5.74 11.08
C VAL A 50 7.83 -6.57 9.90
N SER A 51 8.07 -5.95 8.74
CA SER A 51 8.65 -6.62 7.57
C SER A 51 10.08 -7.11 7.84
N ILE A 52 10.94 -6.28 8.43
CA ILE A 52 12.32 -6.62 8.79
C ILE A 52 12.34 -7.80 9.77
N VAL A 53 11.51 -7.75 10.81
CA VAL A 53 11.40 -8.84 11.80
C VAL A 53 10.91 -10.12 11.13
N GLY A 54 9.90 -10.04 10.25
CA GLY A 54 9.38 -11.20 9.51
C GLY A 54 10.42 -11.83 8.59
N ILE A 55 11.20 -11.01 7.87
CA ILE A 55 12.28 -11.47 6.98
C ILE A 55 13.40 -12.11 7.80
N ALA A 56 13.87 -11.43 8.85
CA ALA A 56 14.93 -11.93 9.72
C ALA A 56 14.55 -13.26 10.38
N ALA A 57 13.29 -13.40 10.84
CA ALA A 57 12.78 -14.64 11.39
C ALA A 57 12.79 -15.77 10.35
N SER A 58 12.30 -15.52 9.13
CA SER A 58 12.29 -16.54 8.07
C SER A 58 13.70 -16.99 7.67
N LEU A 59 14.67 -16.06 7.63
CA LEU A 59 16.08 -16.39 7.37
C LEU A 59 16.70 -17.19 8.52
N ALA A 60 16.47 -16.81 9.77
CA ALA A 60 17.02 -17.49 10.94
C ALA A 60 16.49 -18.93 11.10
N LEU A 61 15.26 -19.16 10.68
CA LEU A 61 14.59 -20.47 10.81
C LEU A 61 14.77 -21.37 9.59
N GLY A 62 15.16 -20.80 8.45
CA GLY A 62 15.30 -21.55 7.19
C GLY A 62 13.98 -22.08 6.62
N GLU A 63 12.84 -21.54 7.09
CA GLU A 63 11.48 -21.95 6.70
C GLU A 63 10.67 -20.71 6.23
N SER A 64 9.55 -20.94 5.54
CA SER A 64 8.55 -19.92 5.15
C SER A 64 9.01 -18.84 4.14
N ALA A 65 10.16 -19.02 3.46
CA ALA A 65 10.65 -17.98 2.55
C ALA A 65 9.75 -17.74 1.33
N ALA A 66 9.00 -18.75 0.89
CA ALA A 66 8.03 -18.58 -0.19
C ALA A 66 6.88 -17.63 0.20
N GLU A 67 6.34 -17.79 1.41
CA GLU A 67 5.25 -16.97 1.96
C GLU A 67 5.74 -15.54 2.18
N VAL A 68 6.88 -15.38 2.84
CA VAL A 68 7.47 -14.06 3.11
C VAL A 68 7.82 -13.33 1.81
N ASN A 69 8.42 -13.99 0.81
CA ASN A 69 8.67 -13.38 -0.50
C ASN A 69 7.37 -12.98 -1.22
N ALA A 70 6.30 -13.77 -1.11
CA ALA A 70 5.01 -13.41 -1.71
C ALA A 70 4.41 -12.17 -1.05
N VAL A 71 4.51 -12.05 0.27
CA VAL A 71 4.07 -10.86 1.03
C VAL A 71 4.90 -9.63 0.65
N ILE A 72 6.23 -9.76 0.55
CA ILE A 72 7.12 -8.68 0.11
C ILE A 72 6.80 -8.26 -1.32
N PHE A 73 6.62 -9.21 -2.24
CA PHE A 73 6.30 -8.87 -3.62
C PHE A 73 4.97 -8.12 -3.72
N GLY A 74 3.94 -8.60 -3.01
CA GLY A 74 2.66 -7.91 -2.91
C GLY A 74 2.78 -6.56 -2.21
N SER A 75 3.77 -6.38 -1.34
CA SER A 75 4.01 -5.09 -0.71
C SER A 75 4.66 -4.09 -1.67
N GLU A 76 5.73 -4.50 -2.32
CA GLU A 76 6.53 -3.63 -3.16
C GLU A 76 5.86 -3.26 -4.46
N ILE A 77 4.97 -4.09 -5.02
CA ILE A 77 4.27 -3.74 -6.27
C ILE A 77 3.45 -2.44 -6.13
N THR A 78 3.02 -2.10 -4.92
CA THR A 78 2.28 -0.86 -4.65
C THR A 78 3.16 0.37 -4.44
N ASN A 79 4.46 0.16 -4.20
CA ASN A 79 5.41 1.21 -3.82
C ASN A 79 5.79 2.16 -4.98
N PRO A 80 5.95 1.70 -6.25
CA PRO A 80 6.22 2.61 -7.38
C PRO A 80 5.21 3.75 -7.54
N LEU A 81 3.92 3.49 -7.28
CA LEU A 81 2.89 4.52 -7.34
C LEU A 81 2.98 5.50 -6.16
N LEU A 82 3.43 5.03 -4.99
CA LEU A 82 3.68 5.88 -3.83
C LEU A 82 4.88 6.80 -4.09
N GLN A 83 5.94 6.27 -4.68
CA GLN A 83 7.11 7.05 -5.11
C GLN A 83 6.79 8.03 -6.23
N ALA A 84 6.00 7.63 -7.24
CA ALA A 84 5.55 8.52 -8.30
C ALA A 84 4.71 9.69 -7.74
N ARG A 85 3.88 9.43 -6.73
CA ARG A 85 3.11 10.46 -6.03
C ARG A 85 4.01 11.45 -5.30
N TRP A 86 5.05 10.97 -4.63
CA TRP A 86 6.04 11.83 -3.97
C TRP A 86 6.77 12.71 -5.00
N PHE A 87 7.24 12.12 -6.10
CA PHE A 87 7.88 12.85 -7.20
C PHE A 87 6.99 13.94 -7.79
N LEU A 88 5.72 13.64 -8.04
CA LEU A 88 4.77 14.63 -8.56
C LEU A 88 4.52 15.79 -7.60
N LYS A 89 4.61 15.56 -6.28
CA LYS A 89 4.53 16.64 -5.29
C LYS A 89 5.78 17.52 -5.33
N GLU A 90 6.96 16.91 -5.41
CA GLU A 90 8.22 17.64 -5.45
C GLU A 90 8.36 18.49 -6.72
N MET A 91 7.90 17.96 -7.87
CA MET A 91 7.87 18.73 -9.12
C MET A 91 6.74 19.78 -9.19
N GLY A 92 5.89 19.91 -8.16
CA GLY A 92 4.74 20.82 -8.16
C GLY A 92 3.57 20.40 -9.08
N CYS A 93 3.71 19.33 -9.85
CA CYS A 93 2.70 18.83 -10.79
C CYS A 93 1.58 18.02 -10.14
N TYR A 94 1.55 17.87 -8.82
CA TYR A 94 0.56 17.06 -8.11
C TYR A 94 -0.89 17.52 -8.27
N HIS A 95 -1.13 18.82 -8.48
CA HIS A 95 -2.48 19.36 -8.69
C HIS A 95 -2.99 19.16 -10.13
N SER A 96 -2.17 18.57 -11.01
CA SER A 96 -2.55 18.26 -12.39
C SER A 96 -3.32 16.94 -12.51
N LEU A 97 -3.83 16.67 -13.71
CA LEU A 97 -4.44 15.38 -14.07
C LEU A 97 -3.52 14.20 -13.77
N ALA A 98 -2.19 14.35 -13.89
CA ALA A 98 -1.24 13.30 -13.58
C ALA A 98 -1.31 12.87 -12.11
N GLY A 99 -1.45 13.83 -11.18
CA GLY A 99 -1.59 13.53 -9.76
C GLY A 99 -2.91 12.82 -9.42
N ASP A 100 -3.99 13.12 -10.13
CA ASP A 100 -5.26 12.41 -9.98
C ASP A 100 -5.21 10.98 -10.51
N VAL A 101 -4.58 10.78 -11.67
CA VAL A 101 -4.38 9.46 -12.26
C VAL A 101 -3.53 8.58 -11.34
N VAL A 102 -2.42 9.11 -10.81
CA VAL A 102 -1.57 8.38 -9.86
C VAL A 102 -2.32 8.05 -8.57
N ASP A 103 -3.07 8.99 -7.99
CA ASP A 103 -3.88 8.72 -6.78
C ASP A 103 -4.94 7.63 -7.06
N PHE A 104 -5.59 7.64 -8.23
CA PHE A 104 -6.57 6.63 -8.61
C PHE A 104 -5.95 5.23 -8.74
N PHE A 105 -4.87 5.11 -9.53
CA PHE A 105 -4.16 3.83 -9.67
C PHE A 105 -3.61 3.34 -8.34
N PHE A 106 -3.12 4.25 -7.49
CA PHE A 106 -2.63 3.91 -6.16
C PHE A 106 -3.75 3.28 -5.31
N VAL A 107 -4.95 3.87 -5.29
CA VAL A 107 -6.10 3.31 -4.56
C VAL A 107 -6.51 1.94 -5.13
N VAL A 108 -6.61 1.81 -6.46
CA VAL A 108 -7.01 0.55 -7.11
C VAL A 108 -6.00 -0.55 -6.82
N LEU A 109 -4.71 -0.28 -7.01
CA LEU A 109 -3.65 -1.25 -6.81
C LEU A 109 -3.50 -1.61 -5.33
N PHE A 110 -3.59 -0.63 -4.43
CA PHE A 110 -3.55 -0.87 -2.99
C PHE A 110 -4.74 -1.74 -2.55
N THR A 111 -5.94 -1.46 -3.03
CA THR A 111 -7.14 -2.27 -2.71
C THR A 111 -7.03 -3.67 -3.29
N GLY A 112 -6.74 -3.80 -4.58
CA GLY A 112 -6.69 -5.08 -5.27
C GLY A 112 -5.60 -6.00 -4.71
N VAL A 113 -4.39 -5.47 -4.55
CA VAL A 113 -3.24 -6.27 -4.09
C VAL A 113 -3.21 -6.38 -2.56
N ARG A 114 -3.13 -5.26 -1.83
CA ARG A 114 -2.90 -5.33 -0.37
C ARG A 114 -4.11 -5.85 0.39
N ILE A 115 -5.33 -5.50 -0.03
CA ILE A 115 -6.55 -5.96 0.63
C ILE A 115 -7.07 -7.25 0.00
N GLY A 116 -7.23 -7.28 -1.31
CA GLY A 116 -7.77 -8.45 -2.04
C GLY A 116 -6.82 -9.65 -2.00
N VAL A 117 -5.66 -9.54 -2.67
CA VAL A 117 -4.65 -10.62 -2.67
C VAL A 117 -4.13 -10.87 -1.25
N GLY A 118 -3.97 -9.83 -0.43
CA GLY A 118 -3.61 -9.97 0.99
C GLY A 118 -4.62 -10.79 1.80
N ALA A 119 -5.94 -10.60 1.61
CA ALA A 119 -6.96 -11.42 2.25
C ALA A 119 -6.86 -12.88 1.83
N TRP A 120 -6.61 -13.13 0.54
CA TRP A 120 -6.42 -14.47 0.01
C TRP A 120 -5.20 -15.17 0.62
N LEU A 121 -4.06 -14.47 0.69
CA LEU A 121 -2.85 -14.98 1.34
C LEU A 121 -3.07 -15.24 2.82
N MET A 122 -3.74 -14.32 3.53
CA MET A 122 -4.11 -14.47 4.93
C MET A 122 -4.99 -15.71 5.16
N TYR A 123 -5.97 -15.91 4.29
CA TYR A 123 -6.84 -17.09 4.36
C TYR A 123 -6.04 -18.38 4.17
N CYS A 124 -5.16 -18.44 3.16
CA CYS A 124 -4.28 -19.60 2.94
C CYS A 124 -3.37 -19.88 4.15
N GLU A 125 -2.80 -18.82 4.74
CA GLU A 125 -1.91 -18.87 5.90
C GLU A 125 -2.62 -19.39 7.16
N LEU A 126 -3.81 -18.85 7.46
CA LEU A 126 -4.59 -19.24 8.63
C LEU A 126 -5.15 -20.65 8.51
N ALA A 127 -5.63 -21.02 7.32
CA ALA A 127 -6.19 -22.34 7.04
C ALA A 127 -5.12 -23.45 7.03
N SER A 128 -3.86 -23.11 6.76
CA SER A 128 -2.76 -24.07 6.79
C SER A 128 -2.35 -24.39 8.24
N PRO A 129 -2.31 -25.66 8.67
CA PRO A 129 -1.79 -26.03 9.99
C PRO A 129 -0.25 -25.97 10.08
N LYS A 130 0.42 -25.66 8.96
CA LYS A 130 1.88 -25.81 8.79
C LYS A 130 2.73 -24.61 9.27
N PRO A 131 2.33 -23.35 9.09
CA PRO A 131 3.13 -22.22 9.54
C PRO A 131 3.14 -22.15 11.07
N ARG A 132 4.32 -21.86 11.63
CA ARG A 132 4.46 -21.66 13.07
C ARG A 132 3.66 -20.43 13.49
N TRP A 133 3.13 -20.46 14.70
CA TRP A 133 2.18 -19.45 15.20
C TRP A 133 2.68 -18.00 15.09
N TYR A 134 4.00 -17.77 15.16
CA TYR A 134 4.59 -16.43 15.03
C TYR A 134 4.63 -15.90 13.58
N ILE A 135 4.73 -16.77 12.57
CA ILE A 135 4.62 -16.36 11.15
C ILE A 135 3.18 -15.91 10.87
N LYS A 136 2.21 -16.69 11.37
CA LYS A 136 0.79 -16.31 11.33
C LYS A 136 0.53 -14.98 12.02
N LEU A 137 1.10 -14.79 13.22
CA LEU A 137 0.97 -13.53 13.96
C LEU A 137 1.56 -12.36 13.17
N GLY A 138 2.77 -12.52 12.61
CA GLY A 138 3.40 -11.51 11.75
C GLY A 138 2.54 -11.16 10.54
N GLY A 139 1.99 -12.17 9.86
CA GLY A 139 1.04 -11.96 8.76
C GLY A 139 -0.19 -11.16 9.21
N VAL A 140 -0.80 -11.52 10.34
CA VAL A 140 -2.00 -10.84 10.87
C VAL A 140 -1.70 -9.38 11.18
N ILE A 141 -0.56 -9.11 11.81
CA ILE A 141 -0.10 -7.74 12.10
C ILE A 141 0.08 -6.96 10.78
N MET A 142 0.74 -7.55 9.78
CA MET A 142 0.96 -6.92 8.48
C MET A 142 -0.34 -6.62 7.73
N TYR A 143 -1.31 -7.53 7.81
CA TYR A 143 -2.62 -7.33 7.22
C TYR A 143 -3.42 -6.24 7.95
N ALA A 144 -3.34 -6.21 9.29
CA ALA A 144 -3.94 -5.14 10.09
C ALA A 144 -3.36 -3.77 9.74
N VAL A 145 -2.03 -3.67 9.60
CA VAL A 145 -1.35 -2.44 9.14
C VAL A 145 -1.87 -2.02 7.75
N SER A 146 -2.07 -2.97 6.84
CA SER A 146 -2.62 -2.70 5.50
C SER A 146 -4.06 -2.14 5.55
N TRP A 147 -4.89 -2.62 6.48
CA TRP A 147 -6.22 -2.06 6.73
C TRP A 147 -6.18 -0.64 7.31
N VAL A 148 -5.27 -0.37 8.25
CA VAL A 148 -5.09 0.99 8.79
C VAL A 148 -4.67 1.96 7.68
N PHE A 149 -3.77 1.54 6.78
CA PHE A 149 -3.45 2.31 5.58
C PHE A 149 -4.67 2.53 4.69
N MET A 150 -5.48 1.49 4.43
CA MET A 150 -6.71 1.61 3.63
C MET A 150 -7.65 2.69 4.20
N VAL A 151 -7.88 2.70 5.51
CA VAL A 151 -8.72 3.72 6.16
C VAL A 151 -8.14 5.12 5.94
N SER A 152 -6.83 5.30 6.11
CA SER A 152 -6.15 6.57 5.87
C SER A 152 -6.29 7.04 4.43
N ILE A 153 -6.11 6.13 3.46
CA ILE A 153 -6.21 6.39 2.03
C ILE A 153 -7.65 6.76 1.65
N CYS A 154 -8.64 5.99 2.11
CA CYS A 154 -10.06 6.29 1.91
C CYS A 154 -10.42 7.67 2.48
N ARG A 155 -9.90 8.01 3.67
CA ARG A 155 -10.14 9.33 4.28
C ARG A 155 -9.46 10.46 3.52
N PHE A 156 -8.30 10.21 2.92
CA PHE A 156 -7.62 11.14 2.02
C PHE A 156 -8.42 11.33 0.71
N ALA A 157 -8.80 10.25 0.05
CA ALA A 157 -9.58 10.25 -1.19
C ALA A 157 -10.92 10.97 -1.00
N ARG A 158 -11.67 10.65 0.06
CA ARG A 158 -12.93 11.33 0.39
C ARG A 158 -12.74 12.82 0.58
N ARG A 159 -11.70 13.26 1.31
CA ARG A 159 -11.43 14.69 1.50
C ARG A 159 -11.09 15.39 0.18
N LYS A 160 -10.32 14.76 -0.70
CA LYS A 160 -9.99 15.29 -2.03
C LYS A 160 -11.24 15.41 -2.91
N SER A 161 -12.05 14.34 -2.97
CA SER A 161 -13.27 14.30 -3.76
C SER A 161 -14.31 15.32 -3.27
N MET A 162 -14.49 15.48 -1.95
CA MET A 162 -15.42 16.48 -1.40
C MET A 162 -15.01 17.91 -1.78
N LYS A 163 -13.72 18.26 -1.68
CA LYS A 163 -13.23 19.60 -2.07
C LYS A 163 -13.50 19.89 -3.55
N LYS A 164 -13.21 18.93 -4.43
CA LYS A 164 -13.48 19.06 -5.87
C LYS A 164 -14.98 19.14 -6.16
N TYR A 165 -15.78 18.32 -5.51
CA TYR A 165 -17.23 18.35 -5.65
C TYR A 165 -17.82 19.70 -5.23
N HIS A 166 -17.37 20.27 -4.11
CA HIS A 166 -17.79 21.60 -3.68
C HIS A 166 -17.38 22.69 -4.67
N ALA A 167 -16.14 22.68 -5.17
CA ALA A 167 -15.66 23.64 -6.16
C ALA A 167 -16.44 23.56 -7.49
N TRP A 168 -16.74 22.34 -7.96
CA TRP A 168 -17.55 22.13 -9.14
C TRP A 168 -19.00 22.59 -8.94
N ARG A 169 -19.57 22.34 -7.74
CA ARG A 169 -20.94 22.75 -7.42
C ARG A 169 -21.09 24.26 -7.28
N SER A 170 -20.09 24.96 -6.71
CA SER A 170 -20.10 26.43 -6.64
C SER A 170 -20.02 27.06 -8.03
N GLN A 171 -19.12 26.56 -8.88
CA GLN A 171 -19.00 27.04 -10.27
C GLN A 171 -20.28 26.82 -11.07
N ARG A 172 -20.89 25.64 -10.98
CA ARG A 172 -22.19 25.37 -11.62
C ARG A 172 -23.31 26.26 -11.09
N GLY A 173 -23.33 26.55 -9.79
CA GLY A 173 -24.34 27.44 -9.19
C GLY A 173 -24.20 28.88 -9.69
N GLU A 174 -22.97 29.36 -9.86
CA GLU A 174 -22.65 30.68 -10.39
C GLU A 174 -23.01 30.80 -11.88
N GLU A 175 -22.69 29.79 -12.69
CA GLU A 175 -23.07 29.74 -14.11
C GLU A 175 -24.60 29.73 -14.30
N LEU A 176 -25.33 28.96 -13.47
CA LEU A 176 -26.80 28.94 -13.51
C LEU A 176 -27.40 30.29 -13.10
N SER A 177 -26.84 30.94 -12.06
CA SER A 177 -27.25 32.28 -11.62
C SER A 177 -27.04 33.32 -12.73
N LEU A 178 -25.88 33.29 -13.40
CA LEU A 178 -25.57 34.17 -14.53
C LEU A 178 -26.53 33.96 -15.71
N ARG A 179 -26.84 32.71 -16.08
CA ARG A 179 -27.84 32.43 -17.13
C ARG A 179 -29.24 32.93 -16.78
N THR A 180 -29.65 32.79 -15.51
CA THR A 180 -30.98 33.21 -15.06
C THR A 180 -31.11 34.74 -15.03
N ASN A 181 -30.08 35.43 -14.52
CA ASN A 181 -30.04 36.90 -14.48
C ASN A 181 -29.83 37.54 -15.86
N GLY A 182 -29.09 36.89 -16.77
CA GLY A 182 -28.95 37.34 -18.15
C GLY A 182 -30.29 37.33 -18.91
N HIS A 183 -31.19 36.40 -18.58
CA HIS A 183 -32.51 36.32 -19.18
C HIS A 183 -33.49 37.40 -18.67
N LEU A 184 -33.25 37.96 -17.47
CA LEU A 184 -34.06 39.02 -16.86
C LEU A 184 -33.68 40.44 -17.33
N LYS A 185 -32.50 40.63 -17.93
CA LYS A 185 -32.02 41.95 -18.39
C LYS A 185 -32.41 42.31 -19.84
N SER A 186 -33.18 41.47 -20.54
CA SER A 186 -33.49 41.68 -21.97
C SER A 186 -34.87 42.30 -22.25
N HIS A 187 -35.49 43.01 -21.32
CA HIS A 187 -36.80 43.66 -21.53
C HIS A 187 -36.77 45.14 -21.15
#